data_AF-A0A0A0NEX0-F1
#
_entry.id   AF-A0A0A0NEX0-F1
#
_cell.length_a   1.000
_cell.length_b   1.000
_cell.length_c   1.000
_cell.angle_alpha   90.00
_cell.angle_beta   90.00
_cell.angle_gamma   90.00
#
_symmetry.space_group_name_H-M   'P 1'
#
loop_
_entity.id
_entity.type
_entity.pdbx_description
1 polymer ?
#
loop_
_entity_poly.entity_id
_entity_poly.type
_entity_poly.pdbx_seq_one_letter_code
_entity_poly.pdbx_strand_id
1 'polypeptide(L)'
;MTGEVSVPLLYHWNGSGWTVREVPAPGEHPTGWVANHAVATGRNSVYVVGKTNDPQSPTATMAARWTGSRWQSLPALPFGEANAAGADGAGRPWIAGWAPGNPHSVLARWTGTEWATEELPADVTEHSEMSTVLGVAGVPGTKGVLAAGTAGCASDPVQCGVLVSRDLG
;
A
#
# COMPACT_ATOMS: atom_id res chain seq x y z
N MET A 1 13.47 -3.58 21.51
CA MET A 1 12.06 -4.04 21.41
C MET A 1 11.53 -4.09 22.83
N THR A 2 10.66 -3.16 23.22
CA THR A 2 9.99 -3.16 24.54
C THR A 2 8.70 -3.97 24.42
N GLY A 3 8.58 -5.02 25.23
CA GLY A 3 7.74 -6.19 24.98
C GLY A 3 6.23 -6.08 25.20
N GLU A 4 5.58 -5.00 24.82
CA GLU A 4 4.10 -4.93 24.82
C GLU A 4 3.49 -4.63 23.45
N VAL A 5 4.18 -3.88 22.58
CA VAL A 5 3.77 -3.73 21.19
C VAL A 5 4.96 -3.89 20.25
N SER A 6 4.90 -4.85 19.33
CA SER A 6 5.91 -4.97 18.27
C SER A 6 5.49 -4.09 17.10
N VAL A 7 5.70 -2.78 17.27
CA VAL A 7 5.53 -1.78 16.21
C VAL A 7 6.75 -1.74 15.27
N PRO A 8 6.58 -1.32 14.00
CA PRO A 8 7.72 -1.06 13.13
C PRO A 8 8.58 0.09 13.67
N LEU A 9 9.89 -0.03 13.48
CA LEU A 9 10.85 1.00 13.85
C LEU A 9 11.39 1.70 12.62
N LEU A 10 11.40 3.03 12.63
CA LEU A 10 12.17 3.85 11.70
C LEU A 10 13.56 4.06 12.27
N TYR A 11 14.57 3.51 11.60
CA TYR A 11 15.96 3.87 11.80
C TYR A 11 16.33 4.98 10.84
N HIS A 12 16.72 6.14 11.37
CA HIS A 12 17.03 7.34 10.60
C HIS A 12 18.48 7.78 10.83
N TRP A 13 19.26 7.82 9.75
CA TRP A 13 20.62 8.35 9.76
C TRP A 13 20.61 9.88 9.77
N ASN A 14 21.15 10.50 10.81
CA ASN A 14 21.17 11.96 10.95
C ASN A 14 22.43 12.64 10.39
N GLY A 15 23.26 11.90 9.61
CA GLY A 15 24.56 12.37 9.12
C GLY A 15 25.75 11.97 10.00
N SER A 16 25.52 11.61 11.27
CA SER A 16 26.56 11.22 12.23
C SER A 16 26.29 9.90 12.97
N GLY A 17 25.01 9.49 13.02
CA GLY A 17 24.57 8.32 13.73
C GLY A 17 23.14 7.93 13.37
N TRP A 18 22.75 6.72 13.76
CA TRP A 18 21.38 6.25 13.65
C TRP A 18 20.56 6.74 14.83
N THR A 19 19.36 7.23 14.55
CA THR A 19 18.31 7.55 15.51
C THR A 19 17.13 6.62 15.29
N VAL A 20 16.42 6.25 16.34
CA VAL A 20 15.30 5.31 16.26
C VAL A 20 14.01 6.00 16.65
N ARG A 21 12.94 5.77 15.88
CA ARG A 21 11.58 6.24 16.18
C ARG A 21 10.60 5.10 15.93
N GLU A 22 9.54 5.05 16.71
CA GLU A 22 8.43 4.14 16.46
C GLU A 22 7.54 4.68 15.35
N VAL A 23 7.02 3.76 14.52
CA VAL A 23 5.91 4.02 13.61
C VAL A 23 4.64 3.58 14.32
N PRO A 24 3.61 4.43 14.45
CA PRO A 24 2.40 4.05 15.13
C PRO A 24 1.73 2.89 14.40
N ALA A 25 1.24 1.92 15.18
CA ALA A 25 0.43 0.82 14.70
C ALA A 25 -0.84 0.71 15.57
N PRO A 26 -1.91 0.08 15.07
CA PRO A 26 -3.12 -0.16 15.85
C PRO A 26 -2.83 -0.98 17.13
N GLY A 27 -3.39 -0.54 18.26
CA GLY A 27 -3.10 -1.10 19.59
C GLY A 27 -3.90 -2.35 19.92
N GLU A 28 -4.96 -2.63 19.16
CA GLU A 28 -5.81 -3.82 19.29
C GLU A 28 -5.06 -5.14 19.00
N HIS A 29 -3.93 -5.08 18.30
CA HIS A 29 -3.06 -6.22 18.02
C HIS A 29 -1.65 -5.90 18.54
N PRO A 30 -1.31 -6.28 19.79
CA PRO A 30 -0.07 -5.83 20.42
C PRO A 30 1.17 -6.33 19.66
N THR A 31 1.20 -7.54 19.17
CA THR A 31 2.40 -8.09 18.54
C THR A 31 2.24 -8.26 17.04
N GLY A 32 3.31 -8.01 16.29
CA GLY A 32 3.44 -8.55 14.94
C GLY A 32 3.38 -7.58 13.77
N TRP A 33 3.42 -6.26 14.00
CA TRP A 33 3.29 -5.32 12.90
C TRP A 33 4.55 -5.25 12.04
N VAL A 34 4.34 -5.43 10.74
CA VAL A 34 5.38 -5.29 9.72
C VAL A 34 5.00 -4.17 8.78
N ALA A 35 5.94 -3.25 8.52
CA ALA A 35 5.82 -2.22 7.50
C ALA A 35 6.34 -2.78 6.16
N ASN A 36 5.45 -3.04 5.21
CA ASN A 36 5.80 -3.68 3.94
C ASN A 36 6.13 -2.66 2.84
N HIS A 37 5.52 -1.47 2.90
CA HIS A 37 5.68 -0.46 1.87
C HIS A 37 5.86 0.93 2.48
N ALA A 38 6.68 1.74 1.81
CA ALA A 38 6.84 3.16 2.10
C ALA A 38 6.70 3.96 0.80
N VAL A 39 5.89 5.01 0.83
CA VAL A 39 5.61 5.87 -0.33
C VAL A 39 5.98 7.30 0.01
N ALA A 40 7.01 7.82 -0.64
CA ALA A 40 7.32 9.24 -0.59
C ALA A 40 6.35 10.02 -1.49
N THR A 41 5.71 11.04 -0.95
CA THR A 41 4.69 11.82 -1.68
C THR A 41 5.01 13.30 -1.77
N GLY A 42 6.21 13.71 -1.34
CA GLY A 42 6.68 15.08 -1.36
C GLY A 42 7.80 15.32 -0.35
N ARG A 43 8.29 16.57 -0.29
CA ARG A 43 9.54 16.95 0.41
C ARG A 43 9.65 16.50 1.88
N ASN A 44 8.54 16.30 2.57
CA ASN A 44 8.50 15.90 3.98
C ASN A 44 7.31 14.97 4.28
N SER A 45 6.80 14.26 3.28
CA SER A 45 5.60 13.42 3.43
C SER A 45 5.91 12.03 2.96
N VAL A 46 5.83 11.07 3.87
CA VAL A 46 6.00 9.65 3.60
C VAL A 46 4.82 8.91 4.21
N TYR A 47 4.22 8.01 3.46
CA TYR A 47 3.23 7.08 3.96
C TYR A 47 3.90 5.73 4.15
N VAL A 48 3.60 5.06 5.25
CA VAL A 48 4.01 3.69 5.51
C VAL A 48 2.76 2.87 5.69
N VAL A 49 2.73 1.71 5.05
CA VAL A 49 1.62 0.76 5.19
C VAL A 49 2.15 -0.64 5.44
N GLY A 50 1.31 -1.46 6.05
CA GLY A 50 1.69 -2.82 6.39
C GLY A 50 0.57 -3.62 7.01
N LYS A 51 0.94 -4.76 7.58
CA LYS A 51 -0.01 -5.71 8.17
C LYS A 51 0.54 -6.31 9.46
N THR A 52 -0.36 -6.88 10.25
CA THR A 52 0.05 -7.73 11.37
C THR A 52 0.48 -9.11 10.88
N ASN A 53 1.36 -9.76 11.64
CA ASN A 53 1.66 -11.19 11.52
C ASN A 53 0.92 -12.02 12.59
N ASP A 54 0.01 -11.40 13.36
CA ASP A 54 -0.86 -12.07 14.32
C ASP A 54 -1.78 -13.08 13.60
N PRO A 55 -1.66 -14.39 13.89
CA PRO A 55 -2.50 -15.41 13.29
C PRO A 55 -3.99 -15.27 13.61
N GLN A 56 -4.37 -14.55 14.68
CA GLN A 56 -5.76 -14.30 15.04
C GLN A 56 -6.40 -13.17 14.24
N SER A 57 -5.62 -12.38 13.51
CA SER A 57 -6.11 -11.26 12.71
C SER A 57 -5.29 -11.08 11.43
N PRO A 58 -5.23 -12.11 10.57
CA PRO A 58 -4.30 -12.17 9.44
C PRO A 58 -4.54 -11.10 8.36
N THR A 59 -5.68 -10.42 8.41
CA THR A 59 -6.07 -9.36 7.46
C THR A 59 -5.98 -7.95 8.06
N ALA A 60 -5.57 -7.81 9.33
CA ALA A 60 -5.46 -6.48 9.93
C ALA A 60 -4.26 -5.72 9.35
N THR A 61 -4.52 -4.49 8.92
CA THR A 61 -3.53 -3.61 8.29
C THR A 61 -3.35 -2.32 9.06
N MET A 62 -2.25 -1.65 8.78
CA MET A 62 -1.93 -0.33 9.33
C MET A 62 -1.54 0.62 8.20
N ALA A 63 -1.80 1.90 8.45
CA ALA A 63 -1.26 2.99 7.66
C ALA A 63 -0.84 4.13 8.58
N ALA A 64 0.28 4.77 8.26
CA ALA A 64 0.79 5.91 9.00
C ALA A 64 1.42 6.91 8.03
N ARG A 65 1.40 8.19 8.41
CA ARG A 65 2.01 9.28 7.65
C ARG A 65 3.04 10.03 8.47
N TRP A 66 4.21 10.24 7.91
CA TRP A 66 5.20 11.18 8.39
C TRP A 66 4.86 12.60 7.93
N THR A 67 4.75 13.54 8.85
CA THR A 67 4.42 14.95 8.54
C THR A 67 5.64 15.88 8.49
N GLY A 68 6.86 15.32 8.44
CA GLY A 68 8.09 16.09 8.55
C GLY A 68 8.64 16.21 9.98
N SER A 69 7.80 16.00 10.99
CA SER A 69 8.17 16.14 12.40
C SER A 69 7.68 15.01 13.30
N ARG A 70 6.54 14.41 12.98
CA ARG A 70 5.94 13.29 13.71
C ARG A 70 5.22 12.33 12.77
N TRP A 71 5.00 11.12 13.26
CA TRP A 71 4.08 10.17 12.65
C TRP A 71 2.63 10.46 13.06
N GLN A 72 1.70 10.16 12.17
CA GLN A 72 0.27 10.18 12.40
C GLN A 72 -0.33 8.87 11.93
N SER A 73 -1.12 8.21 12.77
CA SER A 73 -1.92 7.06 12.34
C SER A 73 -2.97 7.50 11.33
N LEU A 74 -3.22 6.64 10.35
CA LEU A 74 -4.30 6.76 9.38
C LEU A 74 -5.28 5.61 9.57
N PRO A 75 -6.48 5.69 8.96
CA PRO A 75 -7.34 4.52 8.81
C PRO A 75 -6.58 3.34 8.21
N ALA A 76 -6.89 2.14 8.68
CA ALA A 76 -6.37 0.89 8.12
C ALA A 76 -6.68 0.79 6.62
N LEU A 77 -5.89 -0.01 5.90
CA LEU A 77 -6.11 -0.23 4.49
C LEU A 77 -7.37 -1.08 4.28
N PRO A 78 -8.12 -0.85 3.19
CA PRO A 78 -9.35 -1.58 2.89
C PRO A 78 -9.09 -2.98 2.27
N PHE A 79 -7.92 -3.58 2.49
CA PHE A 79 -7.55 -4.92 2.02
C PHE A 79 -6.69 -5.63 3.05
N GLY A 80 -6.59 -6.96 2.95
CA GLY A 80 -5.84 -7.79 3.91
C GLY A 80 -4.34 -7.82 3.64
N GLU A 81 -3.92 -7.46 2.42
CA GLU A 81 -2.52 -7.50 2.02
C GLU A 81 -2.23 -6.44 0.96
N ALA A 82 -1.17 -5.65 1.18
CA ALA A 82 -0.63 -4.71 0.20
C ALA A 82 0.49 -5.37 -0.61
N ASN A 83 0.40 -5.36 -1.94
CA ASN A 83 1.42 -5.97 -2.82
C ASN A 83 2.28 -4.94 -3.56
N ALA A 84 1.72 -3.78 -3.91
CA ALA A 84 2.45 -2.68 -4.55
C ALA A 84 2.00 -1.33 -4.01
N ALA A 85 2.88 -0.33 -4.09
CA ALA A 85 2.61 1.00 -3.61
C ALA A 85 3.38 2.05 -4.42
N GLY A 86 2.77 3.21 -4.62
CA GLY A 86 3.35 4.32 -5.35
C GLY A 86 2.61 5.62 -5.06
N ALA A 87 3.07 6.73 -5.66
CA ALA A 87 2.37 8.00 -5.58
C ALA A 87 1.96 8.45 -6.99
N ASP A 88 0.79 9.08 -7.12
CA ASP A 88 0.43 9.77 -8.36
C ASP A 88 1.22 11.07 -8.53
N GLY A 89 1.13 11.69 -9.71
CA GLY A 89 1.85 12.93 -10.00
C GLY A 89 1.41 14.15 -9.16
N ALA A 90 0.32 14.03 -8.38
CA ALA A 90 -0.09 15.03 -7.38
C ALA A 90 0.44 14.73 -5.97
N GLY A 91 1.23 13.66 -5.78
CA GLY A 91 1.73 13.25 -4.47
C GLY A 91 0.64 12.66 -3.58
N ARG A 92 -0.32 11.92 -4.14
CA ARG A 92 -1.22 11.07 -3.34
C ARG A 92 -0.79 9.63 -3.43
N PRO A 93 -0.73 8.90 -2.29
CA PRO A 93 -0.37 7.50 -2.31
C PRO A 93 -1.50 6.65 -2.92
N TRP A 94 -1.07 5.68 -3.70
CA TRP A 94 -1.83 4.60 -4.29
C TRP A 94 -1.23 3.29 -3.83
N ILE A 95 -2.06 2.41 -3.28
CA ILE A 95 -1.65 1.11 -2.78
C ILE A 95 -2.49 0.06 -3.50
N ALA A 96 -1.86 -0.95 -4.08
CA ALA A 96 -2.55 -2.13 -4.57
C ALA A 96 -2.54 -3.22 -3.50
N GLY A 97 -3.58 -4.06 -3.50
CA GLY A 97 -3.67 -5.18 -2.58
C GLY A 97 -4.76 -6.16 -2.93
N TRP A 98 -4.91 -7.21 -2.12
CA TRP A 98 -6.01 -8.18 -2.25
C TRP A 98 -7.01 -8.02 -1.12
N ALA A 99 -8.27 -7.79 -1.50
CA ALA A 99 -9.39 -7.85 -0.58
C ALA A 99 -9.75 -9.33 -0.30
N PRO A 100 -10.17 -9.69 0.93
CA PRO A 100 -10.61 -11.04 1.23
C PRO A 100 -11.70 -11.53 0.27
N GLY A 101 -11.46 -12.65 -0.39
CA GLY A 101 -12.41 -13.24 -1.34
C GLY A 101 -12.41 -12.62 -2.74
N ASN A 102 -11.60 -11.60 -3.02
CA ASN A 102 -11.43 -11.04 -4.36
C ASN A 102 -10.14 -11.62 -5.00
N PRO A 103 -10.24 -12.36 -6.13
CA PRO A 103 -9.05 -12.90 -6.81
C PRO A 103 -8.27 -11.84 -7.61
N HIS A 104 -8.80 -10.62 -7.71
CA HIS A 104 -8.17 -9.51 -8.40
C HIS A 104 -7.56 -8.53 -7.42
N SER A 105 -6.50 -7.86 -7.86
CA SER A 105 -5.97 -6.71 -7.12
C SER A 105 -6.98 -5.57 -7.10
N VAL A 106 -7.10 -4.91 -5.96
CA VAL A 106 -7.86 -3.68 -5.75
C VAL A 106 -6.86 -2.55 -5.50
N LEU A 107 -7.15 -1.36 -6.01
CA LEU A 107 -6.37 -0.16 -5.73
C LEU A 107 -7.05 0.66 -4.62
N ALA A 108 -6.27 1.15 -3.65
CA ALA A 108 -6.70 2.16 -2.69
C ALA A 108 -5.92 3.45 -2.89
N ARG A 109 -6.64 4.56 -3.04
CA ARG A 109 -6.06 5.91 -3.09
C ARG A 109 -6.45 6.69 -1.85
N TRP A 110 -5.48 7.41 -1.27
CA TRP A 110 -5.77 8.34 -0.18
C TRP A 110 -6.45 9.61 -0.71
N THR A 111 -7.61 9.95 -0.14
CA THR A 111 -8.38 11.16 -0.51
C THR A 111 -7.97 12.40 0.27
N GLY A 112 -7.18 12.24 1.33
CA GLY A 112 -6.90 13.27 2.32
C GLY A 112 -7.52 12.96 3.68
N THR A 113 -8.60 12.18 3.69
CA THR A 113 -9.36 11.81 4.91
C THR A 113 -9.57 10.30 5.04
N GLU A 114 -9.66 9.58 3.92
CA GLU A 114 -9.92 8.14 3.89
C GLU A 114 -9.26 7.47 2.68
N TRP A 115 -9.28 6.14 2.67
CA TRP A 115 -8.89 5.33 1.52
C TRP A 115 -10.10 5.08 0.62
N ALA A 116 -10.05 5.55 -0.61
CA ALA A 116 -11.04 5.21 -1.63
C ALA A 116 -10.57 3.98 -2.41
N THR A 117 -11.38 2.93 -2.45
CA THR A 117 -11.12 1.69 -3.21
C THR A 117 -11.60 1.80 -4.65
N GLU A 118 -10.82 1.24 -5.56
CA GLU A 118 -11.10 1.18 -6.98
C GLU A 118 -10.72 -0.20 -7.51
N GLU A 119 -11.65 -0.88 -8.16
CA GLU A 119 -11.40 -2.16 -8.83
C GLU A 119 -10.59 -1.95 -10.12
N LEU A 120 -9.94 -3.01 -10.59
CA LEU A 120 -9.39 -3.02 -11.95
C LEU A 120 -10.53 -2.90 -12.99
N PRO A 121 -10.22 -2.47 -14.23
CA PRO A 121 -11.21 -2.40 -15.29
C PRO A 121 -11.96 -3.72 -15.48
N ALA A 122 -13.27 -3.63 -15.73
CA ALA A 122 -14.14 -4.80 -15.90
C ALA A 122 -13.60 -5.78 -16.95
N ASP A 123 -13.05 -5.28 -18.06
CA ASP A 123 -12.43 -6.11 -19.10
C ASP A 123 -11.32 -7.03 -18.55
N VAL A 124 -10.55 -6.57 -17.55
CA VAL A 124 -9.54 -7.41 -16.89
C VAL A 124 -10.22 -8.44 -15.99
N THR A 125 -11.16 -8.02 -15.15
CA THR A 125 -11.79 -8.90 -14.14
C THR A 125 -12.74 -9.93 -14.73
N GLU A 126 -13.39 -9.62 -15.86
CA GLU A 126 -14.32 -10.54 -16.54
C GLU A 126 -13.60 -11.58 -17.39
N HIS A 127 -12.38 -11.28 -17.86
CA HIS A 127 -11.60 -12.15 -18.75
C HIS A 127 -10.36 -12.75 -18.06
N SER A 128 -10.28 -12.67 -16.74
CA SER A 128 -9.23 -13.34 -15.98
C SER A 128 -9.73 -14.01 -14.72
N GLU A 129 -9.11 -15.12 -14.36
CA GLU A 129 -9.43 -15.81 -13.10
C GLU A 129 -8.85 -15.11 -11.88
N MET A 130 -7.73 -14.40 -12.07
CA MET A 130 -7.02 -13.66 -11.02
C MET A 130 -6.14 -12.57 -11.60
N SER A 131 -5.78 -11.59 -10.78
CA SER A 131 -4.80 -10.56 -11.17
C SER A 131 -3.93 -10.08 -10.00
N THR A 132 -2.73 -9.61 -10.35
CA THR A 132 -1.75 -9.07 -9.42
C THR A 132 -1.17 -7.76 -9.95
N VAL A 133 -1.37 -6.66 -9.26
CA VAL A 133 -0.60 -5.43 -9.50
C VAL A 133 0.76 -5.55 -8.82
N LEU A 134 1.84 -5.39 -9.59
CA LEU A 134 3.22 -5.54 -9.13
C LEU A 134 3.92 -4.19 -8.95
N GLY A 135 3.41 -3.14 -9.57
CA GLY A 135 3.99 -1.81 -9.49
C GLY A 135 2.98 -0.71 -9.75
N VAL A 136 3.18 0.42 -9.09
CA VAL A 136 2.37 1.62 -9.25
C VAL A 136 3.32 2.82 -9.41
N ALA A 137 3.16 3.57 -10.48
CA ALA A 137 4.01 4.71 -10.81
C ALA A 137 3.17 5.92 -11.23
N GLY A 138 3.38 7.06 -10.56
CA GLY A 138 2.84 8.33 -11.00
C GLY A 138 3.52 8.79 -12.29
N VAL A 139 2.75 9.43 -13.17
CA VAL A 139 3.31 10.07 -14.37
C VAL A 139 3.72 11.50 -14.03
N PRO A 140 5.02 11.86 -14.13
CA PRO A 140 5.48 13.19 -13.79
C PRO A 140 4.77 14.29 -14.60
N GLY A 141 4.37 15.37 -13.92
CA GLY A 141 3.69 16.50 -14.56
C GLY A 141 2.19 16.29 -14.81
N THR A 142 1.61 15.14 -14.44
CA THR A 142 0.16 14.89 -14.51
C THR A 142 -0.42 14.58 -13.13
N LYS A 143 -1.72 14.32 -13.04
CA LYS A 143 -2.35 13.74 -11.84
C LYS A 143 -2.44 12.21 -11.92
N GLY A 144 -1.93 11.63 -13.00
CA GLY A 144 -2.17 10.25 -13.36
C GLY A 144 -1.16 9.28 -12.78
N VAL A 145 -1.55 8.01 -12.88
CA VAL A 145 -0.82 6.85 -12.40
C VAL A 145 -0.95 5.72 -13.42
N LEU A 146 0.10 4.93 -13.54
CA LEU A 146 0.13 3.65 -14.23
C LEU A 146 0.33 2.55 -13.18
N ALA A 147 -0.46 1.50 -13.28
CA ALA A 147 -0.21 0.26 -12.55
C ALA A 147 0.11 -0.86 -13.55
N ALA A 148 1.16 -1.61 -13.24
CA ALA A 148 1.63 -2.73 -14.03
C ALA A 148 1.50 -4.02 -13.22
N GLY A 149 1.16 -5.11 -13.89
CA GLY A 149 0.86 -6.36 -13.21
C GLY A 149 0.66 -7.54 -14.15
N THR A 150 0.03 -8.58 -13.63
CA THR A 150 -0.35 -9.77 -14.37
C THR A 150 -1.84 -10.08 -14.20
N ALA A 151 -2.40 -10.80 -15.16
CA ALA A 151 -3.71 -11.43 -15.06
C ALA A 151 -3.68 -12.82 -15.71
N GLY A 152 -4.46 -13.76 -15.18
CA GLY A 152 -4.65 -15.08 -15.80
C GLY A 152 -5.50 -14.96 -17.06
N CYS A 153 -4.92 -15.10 -18.24
CA CYS A 153 -5.58 -14.81 -19.52
C CYS A 153 -5.92 -16.05 -20.36
N ALA A 154 -5.55 -17.24 -19.87
CA ALA A 154 -5.98 -18.54 -20.35
C ALA A 154 -5.99 -19.53 -19.17
N SER A 155 -6.15 -20.83 -19.44
CA SER A 155 -6.00 -21.87 -18.41
C SER A 155 -4.67 -21.74 -17.67
N ASP A 156 -4.70 -21.87 -16.33
CA ASP A 156 -3.53 -21.98 -15.46
C ASP A 156 -2.45 -22.88 -16.09
N PRO A 157 -1.18 -22.41 -16.28
CA PRO A 157 -0.51 -21.26 -15.65
C PRO A 157 -0.24 -20.06 -16.57
N VAL A 158 -1.02 -19.84 -17.63
CA VAL A 158 -0.71 -18.74 -18.58
C VAL A 158 -1.11 -17.39 -18.00
N GLN A 159 -0.10 -16.57 -17.67
CA GLN A 159 -0.27 -15.18 -17.25
C GLN A 159 0.03 -14.22 -18.41
N CYS A 160 -0.79 -13.18 -18.54
CA CYS A 160 -0.56 -12.04 -19.40
C CYS A 160 -0.15 -10.82 -18.57
N GLY A 161 0.59 -9.92 -19.19
CA GLY A 161 0.85 -8.59 -18.61
C GLY A 161 -0.40 -7.73 -18.65
N VAL A 162 -0.64 -6.98 -17.57
CA VAL A 162 -1.67 -5.95 -17.48
C VAL A 162 -1.01 -4.61 -17.23
N LEU A 163 -1.49 -3.61 -17.98
CA LEU A 163 -1.22 -2.20 -17.74
C LEU A 163 -2.55 -1.50 -17.61
N VAL A 164 -2.75 -0.81 -16.49
CA VAL A 164 -3.91 0.05 -16.28
C VAL A 164 -3.44 1.45 -15.97
N SER A 165 -4.18 2.44 -16.43
CA SER A 165 -3.87 3.84 -16.17
C SER A 165 -5.08 4.56 -15.63
N ARG A 166 -4.82 5.63 -14.90
CA ARG A 166 -5.85 6.54 -14.42
C ARG A 166 -5.37 7.97 -14.52
N ASP A 167 -6.27 8.88 -14.85
CA ASP A 167 -6.04 10.33 -14.90
C ASP A 167 -4.86 10.73 -15.83
N LEU A 168 -4.66 9.95 -16.90
CA LEU A 168 -3.85 10.31 -18.06
C LEU A 168 -4.80 10.83 -19.14
N GLY A 169 -4.60 12.09 -19.55
CA GLY A 169 -5.35 12.72 -20.64
C GLY A 169 -4.78 12.42 -22.00
#